data_AF-A0A2T7UBZ9-F1
#
_entry.id   AF-A0A2T7UBZ9-F1
#
_cell.length_a   1.000
_cell.length_b   1.000
_cell.length_c   1.000
_cell.angle_alpha   90.00
_cell.angle_beta   90.00
_cell.angle_gamma   90.00
#
_symmetry.space_group_name_H-M   'P 1'
#
loop_
_entity.id
_entity.type
_entity.pdbx_description
1 polymer ?
#
loop_
_entity_poly.entity_id
_entity_poly.type
_entity_poly.pdbx_seq_one_letter_code
_entity_poly.pdbx_strand_id
1 'polypeptide(L)'
;MTPWVQWFVDCVHKAADATWDHMQAAMRKTRFWSELREQHPKLTPTQTKAINKLYDVGPEGFANGISTEKYVNLCRVSRATAYRELTALCEMGVLVQTGTGRGTRYKLENLLSGITDENAHGEVHFGGPVGREML
;
A
#
# COMPACT_ATOMS: atom_id res chain seq x y z
N MET A 1 -38.04 0.25 -14.03
CA MET A 1 -36.96 -0.76 -14.20
C MET A 1 -37.24 -1.94 -13.29
N THR A 2 -36.89 -3.16 -13.68
CA THR A 2 -37.12 -4.35 -12.84
C THR A 2 -36.00 -4.47 -11.78
N PRO A 3 -36.29 -5.00 -10.58
CA PRO A 3 -35.28 -5.21 -9.54
C PRO A 3 -34.07 -6.04 -10.00
N TRP A 4 -34.30 -6.99 -10.91
CA TRP A 4 -33.23 -7.82 -11.49
C TRP A 4 -32.23 -7.01 -12.32
N VAL A 5 -32.71 -6.05 -13.13
CA VAL A 5 -31.82 -5.19 -13.93
C VAL A 5 -30.96 -4.29 -13.03
N GLN A 6 -31.52 -3.74 -11.95
CA GLN A 6 -30.75 -2.95 -10.99
C GLN A 6 -29.63 -3.78 -10.34
N TRP A 7 -29.96 -4.96 -9.81
CA TRP A 7 -28.99 -5.87 -9.22
C TRP A 7 -27.87 -6.25 -10.21
N PHE A 8 -28.24 -6.52 -11.47
CA PHE A 8 -27.27 -6.87 -12.50
C PHE A 8 -26.30 -5.72 -12.79
N VAL A 9 -26.82 -4.49 -12.97
CA VAL A 9 -25.99 -3.30 -13.19
C VAL A 9 -25.07 -3.04 -11.99
N ASP A 10 -25.57 -3.19 -10.76
CA ASP A 10 -24.76 -3.03 -9.55
C ASP A 10 -23.63 -4.07 -9.47
N CYS A 11 -23.90 -5.32 -9.87
CA CYS A 11 -22.87 -6.36 -9.93
C CYS A 11 -21.79 -6.04 -10.97
N VAL A 12 -22.19 -5.57 -12.16
CA VAL A 12 -21.24 -5.17 -13.22
C VAL A 12 -20.40 -3.99 -12.76
N HIS A 13 -21.00 -2.99 -12.11
CA HIS A 13 -20.28 -1.84 -11.59
C HIS A 13 -19.23 -2.25 -10.54
N LYS A 14 -19.62 -3.08 -9.56
CA LYS A 14 -18.68 -3.61 -8.54
C LYS A 14 -17.54 -4.42 -9.15
N ALA A 15 -17.82 -5.19 -10.20
CA ALA A 15 -16.78 -5.96 -10.89
C ALA A 15 -15.80 -5.04 -11.63
N ALA A 16 -16.29 -3.95 -12.23
CA ALA A 16 -15.45 -2.95 -12.88
C ALA A 16 -14.54 -2.24 -11.86
N ASP A 17 -15.10 -1.79 -10.74
CA ASP A 17 -14.35 -1.12 -9.67
C ASP A 17 -13.28 -2.03 -9.07
N ALA A 18 -13.63 -3.28 -8.74
CA ALA A 18 -12.67 -4.25 -8.22
C ALA A 18 -11.51 -4.53 -9.20
N THR A 19 -11.82 -4.59 -10.49
CA THR A 19 -10.80 -4.77 -11.54
C THR A 19 -9.88 -3.56 -11.64
N TRP A 20 -10.47 -2.36 -11.59
CA TRP A 20 -9.73 -1.10 -11.57
C TRP A 20 -8.77 -1.02 -10.38
N ASP A 21 -9.26 -1.31 -9.17
CA ASP A 21 -8.44 -1.31 -7.95
C ASP A 21 -7.29 -2.30 -8.00
N HIS A 22 -7.53 -3.51 -8.53
CA HIS A 22 -6.49 -4.51 -8.75
C HIS A 22 -5.42 -4.02 -9.74
N MET A 23 -5.83 -3.43 -10.87
CA MET A 23 -4.90 -2.87 -11.85
C MET A 23 -4.06 -1.76 -11.23
N GLN A 24 -4.69 -0.83 -10.52
CA GLN A 24 -4.01 0.27 -9.85
C GLN A 24 -3.03 -0.23 -8.78
N ALA A 25 -3.41 -1.24 -7.99
CA ALA A 25 -2.50 -1.86 -7.02
C ALA A 25 -1.28 -2.52 -7.70
N ALA A 26 -1.49 -3.23 -8.80
CA ALA A 26 -0.39 -3.83 -9.57
C ALA A 26 0.55 -2.78 -10.17
N MET A 27 0.01 -1.69 -10.72
CA MET A 27 0.79 -0.58 -11.26
C MET A 27 1.61 0.12 -10.17
N ARG A 28 1.00 0.43 -9.02
CA ARG A 28 1.71 1.02 -7.87
C ARG A 28 2.86 0.14 -7.40
N LYS A 29 2.63 -1.17 -7.28
CA LYS A 29 3.67 -2.12 -6.84
C LYS A 29 4.81 -2.21 -7.85
N THR A 30 4.48 -2.27 -9.14
CA THR A 30 5.47 -2.30 -10.22
C THR A 30 6.34 -1.05 -10.20
N ARG A 31 5.72 0.14 -10.11
CA ARG A 31 6.42 1.42 -10.06
C ARG A 31 7.33 1.52 -8.83
N PHE A 32 6.79 1.21 -7.64
CA PHE A 32 7.55 1.19 -6.39
C PHE A 32 8.83 0.34 -6.50
N TRP A 33 8.71 -0.89 -7.02
CA TRP A 33 9.87 -1.77 -7.16
C TRP A 33 10.85 -1.32 -8.24
N SER A 34 10.37 -0.69 -9.31
CA SER A 34 11.24 -0.11 -10.34
C SER A 34 12.10 1.01 -9.76
N GLU A 35 11.47 2.00 -9.14
CA GLU A 35 12.15 3.16 -8.55
C GLU A 35 13.10 2.75 -7.42
N LEU A 36 12.66 1.84 -6.54
CA LEU A 36 13.49 1.33 -5.44
C LEU A 36 14.75 0.62 -5.94
N ARG A 37 14.64 -0.20 -6.99
CA ARG A 37 15.78 -0.93 -7.55
C ARG A 37 16.75 -0.02 -8.29
N GLU A 38 16.23 1.01 -8.95
CA GLU A 38 17.04 2.03 -9.61
C GLU A 38 17.87 2.83 -8.58
N GLN A 39 17.23 3.27 -7.49
CA GLN A 39 17.90 4.05 -6.44
C GLN A 39 18.81 3.20 -5.55
N HIS A 40 18.43 1.94 -5.27
CA HIS A 40 19.13 1.05 -4.35
C HIS A 40 19.42 -0.33 -4.97
N PRO A 41 20.31 -0.42 -5.97
CA PRO A 41 20.60 -1.67 -6.70
C PRO A 41 21.26 -2.75 -5.83
N LYS A 42 21.74 -2.41 -4.63
CA LYS A 42 22.47 -3.30 -3.71
C LYS A 42 21.63 -3.83 -2.55
N LEU A 43 20.29 -3.76 -2.62
CA LEU A 43 19.42 -4.33 -1.60
C LEU A 43 19.68 -5.83 -1.41
N THR A 44 19.84 -6.24 -0.15
CA THR A 44 20.05 -7.66 0.15
C THR A 44 18.74 -8.45 -0.03
N PRO A 45 18.80 -9.80 -0.17
CA PRO A 45 17.59 -10.62 -0.23
C PRO A 45 16.69 -10.49 1.01
N THR A 46 17.29 -10.32 2.19
CA THR A 46 16.59 -10.13 3.46
C THR A 46 15.89 -8.78 3.53
N GLN A 47 16.55 -7.70 3.11
CA GLN A 47 15.94 -6.37 3.01
C GLN A 47 14.79 -6.37 1.99
N THR A 48 15.02 -6.92 0.80
CA THR A 48 14.01 -7.06 -0.26
C THR A 48 12.78 -7.82 0.24
N LYS A 49 12.97 -8.90 0.99
CA LYS A 49 11.88 -9.68 1.60
C LYS A 49 11.09 -8.87 2.61
N ALA A 50 11.76 -8.12 3.48
CA ALA A 50 11.11 -7.29 4.49
C ALA A 50 10.29 -6.17 3.85
N ILE A 51 10.84 -5.49 2.85
CA ILE A 51 10.16 -4.43 2.09
C ILE A 51 8.93 -5.00 1.38
N ASN A 52 9.06 -6.13 0.68
CA ASN A 52 7.91 -6.81 0.06
C ASN A 52 6.80 -7.08 1.07
N LYS A 53 7.16 -7.62 2.24
CA LYS A 53 6.17 -7.95 3.26
C LYS A 53 5.52 -6.70 3.85
N LEU A 54 6.28 -5.62 4.06
CA LEU A 54 5.74 -4.33 4.51
C LEU A 54 4.79 -3.73 3.46
N TYR A 55 5.12 -3.84 2.18
CA TYR A 55 4.30 -3.35 1.09
C TYR A 55 2.98 -4.14 0.96
N ASP A 56 3.06 -5.48 0.93
CA ASP A 56 1.91 -6.37 0.72
C ASP A 56 0.86 -6.29 1.82
N VAL A 57 1.30 -5.97 3.04
CA VAL A 57 0.42 -5.91 4.20
C VAL A 57 -0.31 -4.56 4.29
N GLY A 58 0.18 -3.55 3.57
CA GLY A 58 -0.45 -2.23 3.47
C GLY A 58 -0.56 -1.50 4.82
N PRO A 59 -1.27 -0.35 4.84
CA PRO A 59 -1.49 0.43 6.07
C PRO A 59 -2.28 -0.35 7.14
N GLU A 60 -3.10 -1.32 6.73
CA GLU A 60 -3.97 -2.10 7.63
C GLU A 60 -3.21 -3.17 8.45
N GLY A 61 -2.32 -3.98 7.85
CA GLY A 61 -1.77 -5.13 8.59
C GLY A 61 -0.42 -4.90 9.30
N PHE A 62 0.28 -3.79 9.01
CA PHE A 62 1.36 -3.25 9.85
C PHE A 62 1.07 -1.77 10.13
N ALA A 63 -0.12 -1.44 10.62
CA ALA A 63 -0.48 -0.08 11.04
C ALA A 63 0.61 0.59 11.91
N ASN A 64 1.41 -0.22 12.61
CA ASN A 64 2.54 0.22 13.42
C ASN A 64 3.93 -0.10 12.86
N GLY A 65 4.11 -0.62 11.64
CA GLY A 65 5.41 -1.02 11.10
C GLY A 65 5.95 -2.34 11.64
N ILE A 66 7.17 -2.72 11.23
CA ILE A 66 7.86 -3.92 11.70
C ILE A 66 8.74 -3.60 12.91
N SER A 67 8.80 -4.49 13.90
CA SER A 67 9.79 -4.42 14.99
C SER A 67 11.07 -5.17 14.58
N THR A 68 12.19 -4.90 15.25
CA THR A 68 13.43 -5.66 15.02
C THR A 68 13.23 -7.17 15.24
N GLU A 69 12.42 -7.55 16.22
CA GLU A 69 12.09 -8.96 16.49
C GLU A 69 11.26 -9.60 15.38
N LYS A 70 10.24 -8.89 14.86
CA LYS A 70 9.49 -9.37 13.69
C LYS A 70 10.40 -9.50 12.47
N TYR A 71 11.35 -8.59 12.28
CA TYR A 71 12.34 -8.68 11.19
C TYR A 71 13.23 -9.91 11.34
N VAL A 72 13.75 -10.17 12.54
CA VAL A 72 14.51 -11.39 12.85
C VAL A 72 13.73 -12.64 12.46
N ASN A 73 12.46 -12.74 12.86
CA ASN A 73 11.62 -13.91 12.57
C ASN A 73 11.28 -14.02 11.07
N LEU A 74 11.03 -12.90 10.40
CA LEU A 74 10.70 -12.85 8.97
C LEU A 74 11.90 -13.24 8.09
N CYS A 75 13.07 -12.69 8.39
CA CYS A 75 14.28 -12.82 7.58
C CYS A 75 15.19 -13.96 8.04
N ARG A 76 14.95 -14.55 9.22
CA ARG A 76 15.77 -15.60 9.84
C ARG A 76 17.23 -15.17 10.01
N VAL A 77 17.44 -13.95 10.50
CA VAL A 77 18.76 -13.36 10.74
C VAL A 77 18.99 -13.08 12.22
N SER A 78 20.25 -12.92 12.63
CA SER A 78 20.55 -12.52 14.01
C SER A 78 19.95 -11.15 14.34
N ARG A 79 19.75 -10.86 15.63
CA ARG A 79 19.26 -9.55 16.09
C ARG A 79 20.21 -8.41 15.70
N ALA A 80 21.53 -8.65 15.75
CA ALA A 80 22.54 -7.67 15.35
C ALA A 80 22.47 -7.38 13.84
N THR A 81 22.29 -8.42 13.02
CA THR A 81 22.08 -8.28 11.57
C THR A 81 20.80 -7.51 11.28
N ALA A 82 19.68 -7.86 11.93
CA ALA A 82 18.41 -7.17 11.76
C ALA A 82 18.51 -5.68 12.11
N TYR A 83 19.16 -5.34 13.22
CA TYR A 83 19.37 -3.95 13.62
C TYR A 83 20.17 -3.17 12.57
N ARG A 84 21.29 -3.74 12.09
CA ARG A 84 22.11 -3.13 11.04
C ARG A 84 21.34 -2.94 9.74
N GLU A 85 20.62 -3.95 9.28
CA GLU A 85 19.85 -3.86 8.03
C GLU A 85 18.71 -2.85 8.12
N LEU A 86 17.99 -2.81 9.24
CA LEU A 86 16.92 -1.82 9.49
C LEU A 86 17.46 -0.40 9.56
N THR A 87 18.61 -0.21 10.22
CA THR A 87 19.28 1.09 10.28
C THR A 87 19.71 1.54 8.89
N ALA A 88 20.34 0.67 8.11
CA ALA A 88 20.73 0.96 6.74
C ALA A 88 19.52 1.30 5.84
N LEU A 89 18.39 0.61 6.01
CA LEU A 89 17.15 0.94 5.30
C LEU A 89 16.57 2.30 5.69
N CYS A 90 16.80 2.76 6.93
CA CYS A 90 16.45 4.12 7.34
C CYS A 90 17.39 5.16 6.76
N GLU A 91 18.70 4.90 6.76
CA GLU A 91 19.71 5.77 6.15
C GLU A 91 19.49 5.91 4.63
N MET A 92 18.99 4.86 3.98
CA MET A 92 18.58 4.89 2.58
C MET A 92 17.27 5.66 2.32
N GLY A 93 16.53 6.07 3.37
CA GLY A 93 15.22 6.71 3.23
C GLY A 93 14.10 5.77 2.78
N VAL A 94 14.34 4.44 2.79
CA VAL A 94 13.33 3.44 2.42
C VAL A 94 12.37 3.18 3.58
N LEU A 95 12.90 3.23 4.82
CA LEU A 95 12.12 3.09 6.04
C LEU A 95 12.22 4.33 6.92
N VAL A 96 11.15 4.62 7.65
CA VAL A 96 11.13 5.57 8.75
C VAL A 96 11.03 4.84 10.08
N GLN A 97 11.94 5.17 11.01
CA GLN A 97 11.87 4.70 12.38
C GLN A 97 10.83 5.52 13.15
N THR A 98 9.94 4.84 13.86
CA THR A 98 8.89 5.44 14.69
C THR A 98 8.93 4.83 16.10
N GLY A 99 8.69 5.64 17.12
CA GLY A 99 8.76 5.23 18.52
C GLY A 99 10.18 5.00 19.05
N THR A 100 10.30 4.74 20.35
CA THR A 100 11.58 4.60 21.05
C THR A 100 11.61 3.33 21.93
N GLY A 101 12.82 2.82 22.20
CA GLY A 101 13.03 1.66 23.08
C GLY A 101 12.26 0.40 22.63
N ARG A 102 11.44 -0.17 23.52
CA ARG A 102 10.62 -1.37 23.20
C ARG A 102 9.51 -1.07 22.19
N GLY A 103 9.16 0.20 22.04
CA GLY A 103 8.15 0.70 21.10
C GLY A 103 8.68 0.99 19.70
N THR A 104 9.98 0.80 19.43
CA THR A 104 10.56 1.11 18.12
C THR A 104 9.96 0.23 17.02
N ARG A 105 9.62 0.90 15.91
CA ARG A 105 9.03 0.31 14.72
C ARG A 105 9.60 0.96 13.47
N TYR A 106 9.55 0.23 12.36
CA TYR A 106 10.04 0.68 11.07
C TYR A 106 8.92 0.57 10.03
N LYS A 107 8.63 1.66 9.33
CA LYS A 107 7.55 1.76 8.33
C LYS A 107 8.13 2.14 6.97
N LEU A 108 7.47 1.79 5.87
CA LEU A 108 7.85 2.30 4.55
C LEU A 108 7.68 3.81 4.52
N GLU A 109 8.67 4.51 3.95
CA GLU A 109 8.59 5.94 3.72
C GLU A 109 7.57 6.23 2.61
N ASN A 110 6.71 7.23 2.83
CA ASN A 110 5.57 7.52 1.94
C ASN A 110 6.01 8.19 0.62
N LEU A 111 7.25 8.69 0.55
CA LEU A 111 7.80 9.32 -0.66
C LEU A 111 8.06 8.34 -1.81
N LEU A 112 8.25 7.04 -1.54
CA LEU A 112 8.43 6.03 -2.59
C LEU A 112 7.10 5.55 -3.20
N SER A 113 5.97 5.98 -2.65
CA SER A 113 4.63 5.65 -3.14
C SER A 113 3.95 6.82 -3.84
N GLY A 114 4.73 7.69 -4.49
CA GLY A 114 4.22 8.81 -5.29
C GLY A 114 2.93 8.42 -6.04
N ILE A 115 1.88 9.22 -5.80
CA ILE A 115 0.43 8.97 -5.91
C ILE A 115 -0.19 8.64 -4.55
N THR A 116 -0.14 9.62 -3.64
CA THR A 116 -1.20 9.78 -2.64
C THR A 116 -2.39 10.42 -3.36
N ASP A 117 -3.50 9.70 -3.43
CA ASP A 117 -4.88 10.15 -3.66
C ASP A 117 -5.11 11.42 -4.52
N GLU A 118 -5.11 11.30 -5.84
CA GLU A 118 -5.80 12.26 -6.73
C GLU A 118 -7.19 11.79 -7.19
N ASN A 119 -7.64 10.58 -6.82
CA ASN A 119 -8.91 10.02 -7.31
C ASN A 119 -9.98 9.78 -6.23
N ALA A 120 -9.85 10.37 -5.04
CA ALA A 120 -10.90 10.26 -4.00
C ALA A 120 -12.22 10.99 -4.36
N HIS A 121 -12.29 11.75 -5.46
CA HIS A 121 -13.53 12.37 -5.92
C HIS A 121 -13.69 12.28 -7.44
N GLY A 122 -13.86 11.06 -7.94
CA GLY A 122 -14.64 10.82 -9.15
C GLY A 122 -16.12 10.71 -8.80
N GLU A 123 -16.71 11.75 -8.20
CA GLU A 123 -18.17 11.89 -8.20
C GLU A 123 -18.60 12.01 -9.66
N VAL A 124 -19.00 10.90 -10.27
CA VAL A 124 -19.88 10.93 -11.44
C VAL A 124 -21.25 11.39 -10.95
N HIS A 125 -21.34 12.69 -10.74
CA HIS A 125 -22.57 13.41 -10.48
C HIS A 125 -23.41 13.35 -11.76
N PHE A 126 -24.17 12.26 -11.95
CA PHE A 126 -25.24 12.22 -12.94
C PHE A 126 -26.41 13.05 -12.39
N GLY A 127 -26.25 14.38 -12.50
CA GLY A 127 -27.33 15.33 -12.29
C GLY A 127 -28.38 15.18 -13.38
N GLY A 128 -29.62 14.92 -12.96
CA GLY A 128 -30.82 15.19 -13.72
C GLY A 128 -32.00 15.31 -12.75
N PRO A 129 -32.57 16.50 -12.52
CA PRO A 129 -33.78 16.62 -11.73
C PRO A 129 -34.94 16.05 -12.54
N VAL A 130 -35.52 14.93 -12.10
CA VAL A 130 -36.83 14.54 -12.62
C VAL A 130 -37.84 15.49 -11.99
N GLY A 131 -38.26 16.45 -12.81
CA GLY A 131 -39.27 17.44 -12.48
C GLY A 131 -40.50 16.80 -11.84
N ARG A 132 -40.89 17.39 -10.72
CA ARG A 132 -42.18 17.22 -10.09
C ARG A 132 -43.20 18.07 -10.86
N GLU A 133 -44.02 17.45 -11.69
CA GLU A 133 -45.35 17.94 -12.08
C GLU A 133 -46.33 16.93 -11.46
N MET A 134 -47.02 17.23 -10.35
CA MET A 134 -48.35 17.88 -10.35
C MET A 134 -49.17 17.53 -11.60
N LEU A 135 -49.87 16.39 -11.58
CA LEU A 135 -51.28 16.25 -11.18
C LEU A 135 -51.64 14.78 -11.04
#